data_AF-A0A9X4P8X4-F1
#
_entry.id   AF-A0A9X4P8X4-F1
#
_cell.length_a   1.000
_cell.length_b   1.000
_cell.length_c   1.000
_cell.angle_alpha   90.00
_cell.angle_beta   90.00
_cell.angle_gamma   90.00
#
_symmetry.space_group_name_H-M   'P 1'
#
loop_
_entity.id
_entity.type
_entity.pdbx_description
1 polymer ?
#
loop_
_entity_poly.entity_id
_entity_poly.type
_entity_poly.pdbx_seq_one_letter_code
_entity_poly.pdbx_strand_id
1 'polypeptide(L)' 'MSINYEEFEKVVIETDEKNPVTIAVLTADTVETGQGYRIRITPKTKN' A
#
# COMPACT_ATOMS: atom_id res chain seq x y z
N MET A 1 10.02 -7.52 -8.43
CA MET A 1 9.62 -6.19 -8.93
C MET A 1 10.21 -5.15 -8.00
N SER A 2 10.93 -4.17 -8.52
CA SER A 2 11.30 -2.98 -7.75
C SER A 2 10.18 -1.97 -7.91
N ILE A 3 9.72 -1.41 -6.80
CA ILE A 3 8.66 -0.40 -6.80
C ILE A 3 9.36 0.96 -6.84
N ASN A 4 9.26 1.66 -7.98
CA ASN A 4 9.70 3.05 -8.10
C ASN A 4 8.52 3.99 -7.79
N TYR A 5 8.54 4.63 -6.63
CA TYR A 5 7.46 5.51 -6.17
C TYR A 5 7.17 6.69 -7.10
N GLU A 6 8.10 7.05 -7.98
CA GLU A 6 7.90 8.10 -8.98
C GLU A 6 7.09 7.62 -10.21
N GLU A 7 6.89 6.32 -10.37
CA GLU A 7 6.25 5.72 -11.55
C GLU A 7 4.78 5.32 -11.34
N PHE A 8 4.20 5.56 -10.15
CA PHE A 8 2.80 5.25 -9.89
C PHE A 8 2.13 6.26 -8.97
N GLU A 9 0.85 6.50 -9.21
CA GLU A 9 0.03 7.42 -8.40
C GLU A 9 -0.50 6.75 -7.12
N LYS A 10 -0.79 5.44 -7.18
CA LYS A 10 -1.43 4.69 -6.10
C LYS A 10 -1.07 3.21 -6.14
N VAL A 11 -0.93 2.62 -4.96
CA VAL A 11 -0.84 1.16 -4.76
C VAL A 11 -2.08 0.70 -4.02
N VAL A 12 -2.74 -0.33 -4.55
CA VAL A 12 -3.85 -1.02 -3.89
C VAL A 12 -3.37 -2.42 -3.51
N ILE A 13 -3.56 -2.76 -2.24
CA ILE A 13 -3.27 -4.10 -1.72
C ILE A 13 -4.61 -4.75 -1.39
N GLU A 14 -4.90 -5.87 -2.04
CA GLU A 14 -6.15 -6.61 -1.90
C GLU A 14 -5.92 -8.12 -1.82
N THR A 15 -6.91 -8.85 -1.35
CA THR A 15 -6.93 -10.32 -1.37
C THR A 15 -7.29 -10.85 -2.75
N ASP A 16 -6.66 -11.96 -3.14
CA ASP A 16 -6.89 -12.62 -4.45
C ASP A 16 -8.02 -13.66 -4.38
N GLU A 17 -9.12 -13.31 -3.72
CA GLU A 17 -10.31 -14.17 -3.62
C GLU A 17 -11.44 -13.64 -4.51
N LYS A 18 -12.45 -14.47 -4.79
CA LYS A 18 -13.53 -14.12 -5.73
C LYS A 18 -14.21 -12.78 -5.43
N ASN A 19 -14.26 -12.39 -4.16
CA ASN A 19 -14.70 -11.08 -3.72
C ASN A 19 -13.53 -10.39 -2.98
N PRO A 20 -12.68 -9.63 -3.69
CA PRO A 20 -11.49 -9.03 -3.10
C PRO A 20 -11.84 -8.10 -1.94
N VAL A 21 -11.02 -8.14 -0.89
CA VAL A 21 -11.07 -7.22 0.23
C VAL A 21 -9.87 -6.28 0.13
N THR A 22 -10.13 -4.97 0.09
CA THR A 22 -9.06 -3.97 0.12
C THR A 22 -8.43 -3.93 1.52
N ILE A 23 -7.15 -4.28 1.58
CA ILE A 23 -6.35 -4.25 2.80
C ILE A 23 -5.78 -2.84 3.02
N ALA A 24 -5.27 -2.22 1.95
CA ALA A 24 -4.70 -0.88 2.03
C ALA A 24 -4.70 -0.16 0.69
N VAL A 25 -4.78 1.17 0.75
CA VAL A 25 -4.53 2.08 -0.36
C VAL A 25 -3.39 3.02 0.06
N LEU A 26 -2.32 3.04 -0.72
CA LEU A 26 -1.17 3.91 -0.50
C LEU A 26 -1.08 4.90 -1.66
N THR A 27 -0.96 6.18 -1.33
CA THR A 27 -0.62 7.27 -2.26
C THR A 27 0.73 7.87 -1.85
N ALA A 28 1.18 8.90 -2.56
CA ALA A 28 2.37 9.66 -2.15
C ALA A 28 2.22 10.28 -0.74
N ASP A 29 1.00 10.64 -0.35
CA ASP A 29 0.74 11.45 0.85
C ASP A 29 0.01 10.69 1.96
N THR A 30 -0.72 9.62 1.61
CA THR A 30 -1.66 8.97 2.52
C THR A 30 -1.55 7.45 2.53
N VAL A 31 -1.92 6.86 3.67
CA VAL A 31 -2.13 5.44 3.85
C VAL A 31 -3.52 5.25 4.42
N GLU A 32 -4.40 4.65 3.64
CA GLU A 32 -5.73 4.24 4.09
C GLU A 32 -5.72 2.74 4.36
N THR A 33 -6.17 2.35 5.55
CA THR A 33 -6.17 0.95 5.99
C THR A 33 -7.59 0.40 6.07
N GLY A 34 -7.80 -0.79 5.53
CA GLY A 34 -9.05 -1.53 5.72
C GLY A 34 -9.28 -1.88 7.19
N GLN A 35 -10.54 -2.03 7.57
CA GLN A 35 -10.92 -2.36 8.95
C GLN A 35 -10.30 -3.70 9.38
N GLY A 36 -9.72 -3.73 10.59
CA GLY A 36 -9.11 -4.94 11.15
C GLY A 36 -7.67 -5.20 10.70
N TYR A 37 -7.14 -4.40 9.78
CA TYR A 37 -5.75 -4.50 9.33
C TYR A 37 -4.87 -3.43 9.97
N ARG A 38 -3.59 -3.77 10.17
CA ARG A 38 -2.55 -2.83 10.62
C ARG A 38 -1.43 -2.83 9.61
N ILE A 39 -1.15 -1.66 9.04
CA ILE A 39 -0.03 -1.44 8.13
C ILE A 39 1.12 -0.76 8.89
N ARG A 40 2.36 -1.17 8.61
CA ARG A 40 3.58 -0.52 9.11
C ARG A 40 4.50 -0.25 7.93
N ILE A 41 4.90 1.00 7.76
CA ILE A 41 5.83 1.42 6.71
C ILE A 41 7.15 1.80 7.39
N THR A 42 8.23 1.17 6.96
CA THR A 42 9.58 1.55 7.38
C THR A 42 10.25 2.25 6.20
N PRO A 43 10.41 3.58 6.24
CA PRO A 43 11.12 4.28 5.17
C PRO A 43 12.57 3.83 5.13
N LYS A 44 13.18 3.79 3.94
CA LYS A 44 14.64 3.71 3.84
C LYS A 44 15.20 5.01 4.42
N THR A 45 16.01 4.92 5.48
CA THR A 45 16.89 6.01 5.89
C THR A 45 17.84 6.33 4.73
N LYS A 46 17.89 7.60 4.31
CA LYS A 46 18.96 8.08 3.44
C LYS A 46 20.26 8.03 4.26
N ASN A 47 21.13 7.08 3.96
CA ASN A 47 22.56 7.17 4.28
C ASN A 47 23.27 7.82 3.11
#